data_AF-A0A949MNU7-F1
#
_entry.id   AF-A0A949MNU7-F1
#
_cell.length_a   1.000
_cell.length_b   1.000
_cell.length_c   1.000
_cell.angle_alpha   90.00
_cell.angle_beta   90.00
_cell.angle_gamma   90.00
#
_symmetry.space_group_name_H-M   'P 1'
#
loop_
_entity.id
_entity.type
_entity.pdbx_description
1 polymer ?
#
loop_
_entity_poly.entity_id
_entity_poly.type
_entity_poly.pdbx_seq_one_letter_code
_entity_poly.pdbx_strand_id
1 'polypeptide(L)'
;MPKDAASKARLADEKVALALESKGKERTELANQALALDVDCVDAYMLLATNEGNDADTSIAFYKQAVEAAKNNLPKNYEKRYEGRFWKASETRPLMQAMASLAMALQMNGELEEALTLYRKLMRINPDDNLGIRYQFAGCLFEANRDEELEKHLIDHGDDHSASLLYTRALLLFRRHGANNLATQALLKAYQANFYVPLFLSDVVEMPDEPPMSIGYGDDSEAIAYVMDCDYMWGGTPGAMRWMADMLEPVLRQEYKDKELVDAALEQLRSMGA
;
A
#
# COMPACT_ATOMS: atom_id res chain seq x y z
N MET A 1 7.76 42.57 -0.93
CA MET A 1 6.88 41.50 -0.39
C MET A 1 7.51 40.09 -0.47
N PRO A 2 8.55 39.74 0.32
CA PRO A 2 8.87 38.31 0.55
C PRO A 2 8.80 37.86 2.01
N LYS A 3 8.92 38.78 3.00
CA LYS A 3 9.00 38.41 4.42
C LYS A 3 7.67 37.93 5.02
N ASP A 4 6.54 38.47 4.55
CA ASP A 4 5.20 38.14 5.07
C ASP A 4 4.73 36.75 4.62
N ALA A 5 4.90 36.39 3.34
CA ALA A 5 4.54 35.08 2.81
C ALA A 5 5.36 33.94 3.45
N ALA A 6 6.67 34.12 3.57
CA ALA A 6 7.53 33.15 4.27
C ALA A 6 7.19 33.04 5.77
N SER A 7 6.66 34.11 6.38
CA SER A 7 6.16 34.05 7.76
C SER A 7 4.84 33.29 7.87
N LYS A 8 3.95 33.43 6.89
CA LYS A 8 2.66 32.71 6.86
C LYS A 8 2.82 31.22 6.63
N ALA A 9 3.70 30.82 5.70
CA ALA A 9 4.01 29.41 5.47
C ALA A 9 4.53 28.72 6.73
N ARG A 10 5.46 29.36 7.47
CA ARG A 10 5.94 28.82 8.75
C ARG A 10 4.82 28.67 9.80
N LEU A 11 3.92 29.65 9.88
CA LEU A 11 2.78 29.56 10.79
C LEU A 11 1.80 28.45 10.34
N ALA A 12 1.66 28.20 9.04
CA ALA A 12 0.89 27.07 8.53
C ALA A 12 1.53 25.73 8.94
N ASP A 13 2.86 25.60 8.83
CA ASP A 13 3.60 24.42 9.28
C ASP A 13 3.40 24.16 10.79
N GLU A 14 3.40 25.21 11.61
CA GLU A 14 3.11 25.11 13.04
C GLU A 14 1.68 24.58 13.30
N LYS A 15 0.70 25.01 12.50
CA LYS A 15 -0.68 24.51 12.58
C LYS A 15 -0.80 23.05 12.16
N VAL A 16 -0.07 22.65 11.10
CA VAL A 16 0.02 21.24 10.68
C VAL A 16 0.64 20.38 11.78
N ALA A 17 1.72 20.83 12.41
CA ALA A 17 2.36 20.09 13.50
C ALA A 17 1.40 19.85 14.68
N LEU A 18 0.64 20.88 15.09
CA LEU A 18 -0.39 20.73 16.10
C LEU A 18 -1.53 19.80 15.66
N ALA A 19 -1.92 19.87 14.39
CA ALA A 19 -2.97 19.03 13.83
C ALA A 19 -2.61 17.54 13.83
N LEU A 20 -1.33 17.21 13.58
CA LEU A 20 -0.80 15.84 13.64
C LEU A 20 -0.90 15.22 15.04
N GLU A 21 -0.77 16.04 16.09
CA GLU A 21 -0.89 15.62 17.49
C GLU A 21 -2.36 15.60 17.98
N SER A 22 -3.29 16.08 17.17
CA SER A 22 -4.71 16.24 17.51
C SER A 22 -5.59 15.18 16.82
N LYS A 23 -6.85 15.05 17.28
CA LYS A 23 -7.85 14.14 16.70
C LYS A 23 -9.19 14.82 16.44
N GLY A 24 -10.01 14.20 15.59
CA GLY A 24 -11.39 14.63 15.33
C GLY A 24 -11.50 16.10 14.89
N LYS A 25 -12.41 16.83 15.51
CA LYS A 25 -12.74 18.21 15.12
C LYS A 25 -11.57 19.19 15.25
N GLU A 26 -10.74 19.04 16.29
CA GLU A 26 -9.60 19.93 16.53
C GLU A 26 -8.56 19.83 15.42
N ARG A 27 -8.21 18.60 15.01
CA ARG A 27 -7.33 18.35 13.86
C ARG A 27 -7.84 19.02 12.59
N THR A 28 -9.14 18.88 12.31
CA THR A 28 -9.79 19.52 11.15
C THR A 28 -9.74 21.05 11.23
N GLU A 29 -10.01 21.64 12.39
CA GLU A 29 -9.95 23.10 12.58
C GLU A 29 -8.52 23.63 12.41
N LEU A 30 -7.51 22.91 12.90
CA LEU A 30 -6.10 23.27 12.74
C LEU A 30 -5.63 23.15 11.28
N ALA A 31 -6.01 22.08 10.57
CA ALA A 31 -5.70 21.94 9.14
C ALA A 31 -6.34 23.06 8.31
N ASN A 32 -7.59 23.43 8.60
CA ASN A 32 -8.25 24.57 7.94
C ASN A 32 -7.57 25.92 8.27
N GLN A 33 -7.07 26.09 9.51
CA GLN A 33 -6.27 27.28 9.87
C GLN A 33 -4.94 27.33 9.10
N ALA A 34 -4.29 26.18 8.87
CA ALA A 34 -3.10 26.10 8.02
C ALA A 34 -3.43 26.55 6.59
N LEU A 35 -4.54 26.07 6.00
CA LEU A 35 -4.99 26.47 4.66
C LEU A 35 -5.36 27.97 4.55
N ALA A 36 -5.86 28.57 5.63
CA ALA A 36 -6.13 30.00 5.66
C ALA A 36 -4.85 30.87 5.65
N LEU A 37 -3.73 30.30 6.11
CA LEU A 37 -2.41 30.95 6.11
C LEU A 37 -1.65 30.68 4.80
N ASP A 38 -1.73 29.44 4.30
CA ASP A 38 -1.12 28.98 3.06
C ASP A 38 -2.09 28.03 2.32
N VAL A 39 -2.67 28.54 1.22
CA VAL A 39 -3.65 27.81 0.40
C VAL A 39 -3.05 26.58 -0.31
N ASP A 40 -1.72 26.57 -0.49
CA ASP A 40 -0.97 25.50 -1.12
C ASP A 40 -0.25 24.62 -0.07
N CYS A 41 -0.75 24.60 1.18
CA CYS A 41 -0.26 23.71 2.24
C CYS A 41 -0.67 22.25 1.97
N VAL A 42 0.27 21.47 1.42
CA VAL A 42 0.07 20.06 1.05
C VAL A 42 -0.35 19.21 2.24
N ASP A 43 0.36 19.35 3.37
CA ASP A 43 0.14 18.51 4.55
C ASP A 43 -1.24 18.75 5.18
N ALA A 44 -1.76 19.98 5.09
CA ALA A 44 -3.12 20.28 5.56
C ALA A 44 -4.18 19.52 4.74
N TYR A 45 -4.05 19.46 3.41
CA TYR A 45 -4.95 18.65 2.59
C TYR A 45 -4.78 17.15 2.87
N MET A 46 -3.56 16.67 3.08
CA MET A 46 -3.31 15.26 3.44
C MET A 46 -3.95 14.87 4.77
N LEU A 47 -3.89 15.77 5.77
CA LEU A 47 -4.54 15.59 7.06
C LEU A 47 -6.07 15.56 6.94
N LEU A 48 -6.65 16.45 6.12
CA LEU A 48 -8.10 16.51 5.88
C LEU A 48 -8.60 15.27 5.11
N ALA A 49 -7.80 14.76 4.17
CA ALA A 49 -8.13 13.55 3.41
C ALA A 49 -8.23 12.30 4.29
N THR A 50 -7.52 12.27 5.42
CA THR A 50 -7.46 11.14 6.35
C THR A 50 -8.35 11.32 7.59
N ASN A 51 -9.28 12.26 7.55
CA ASN A 51 -10.22 12.47 8.65
C ASN A 51 -11.22 11.32 8.77
N GLU A 52 -11.43 10.86 10.01
CA GLU A 52 -12.46 9.87 10.34
C GLU A 52 -13.85 10.37 9.91
N GLY A 53 -14.61 9.49 9.25
CA GLY A 53 -15.98 9.78 8.79
C GLY A 53 -16.08 10.42 7.40
N ASN A 54 -14.98 10.71 6.72
CA ASN A 54 -15.02 11.04 5.30
C ASN A 54 -15.54 9.84 4.48
N ASP A 55 -16.37 10.11 3.47
CA ASP A 55 -16.57 9.16 2.38
C ASP A 55 -15.37 9.14 1.42
N ALA A 56 -15.30 8.12 0.56
CA ALA A 56 -14.20 7.93 -0.35
C ALA A 56 -14.01 9.14 -1.31
N ASP A 57 -15.10 9.67 -1.84
CA ASP A 57 -15.08 10.82 -2.76
C ASP A 57 -14.50 12.07 -2.10
N THR A 58 -14.85 12.34 -0.85
CA THR A 58 -14.32 13.46 -0.06
C THR A 58 -12.82 13.31 0.17
N SER A 59 -12.37 12.11 0.57
CA SER A 59 -10.94 11.82 0.76
C SER A 59 -10.16 11.99 -0.55
N ILE A 60 -10.67 11.45 -1.66
CA ILE A 60 -10.08 11.59 -3.01
C ILE A 60 -10.03 13.06 -3.42
N ALA A 61 -11.07 13.85 -3.16
CA ALA A 61 -11.10 15.27 -3.48
C ALA A 61 -9.99 16.03 -2.74
N PHE A 62 -9.78 15.76 -1.45
CA PHE A 62 -8.68 16.37 -0.69
C PHE A 62 -7.31 15.91 -1.18
N TYR A 63 -7.11 14.63 -1.51
CA TYR A 63 -5.86 14.18 -2.11
C TYR A 63 -5.58 14.83 -3.49
N LYS A 64 -6.62 15.04 -4.30
CA LYS A 64 -6.51 15.80 -5.56
C LYS A 64 -6.06 17.25 -5.27
N GLN A 65 -6.60 17.90 -4.25
CA GLN A 65 -6.12 19.23 -3.82
C GLN A 65 -4.67 19.20 -3.32
N ALA A 66 -4.27 18.19 -2.55
CA ALA A 66 -2.88 18.03 -2.10
C ALA A 66 -1.89 17.93 -3.28
N VAL A 67 -2.27 17.17 -4.33
CA VAL A 67 -1.47 17.06 -5.57
C VAL A 67 -1.35 18.40 -6.30
N GLU A 68 -2.45 19.16 -6.42
CA GLU A 68 -2.42 20.47 -7.07
C GLU A 68 -1.62 21.51 -6.27
N ALA A 69 -1.80 21.56 -4.94
CA ALA A 69 -1.00 22.39 -4.05
C ALA A 69 0.49 22.07 -4.17
N ALA A 70 0.86 20.79 -4.21
CA ALA A 70 2.25 20.38 -4.38
C ALA A 70 2.83 20.79 -5.74
N LYS A 71 2.02 20.79 -6.81
CA LYS A 71 2.44 21.31 -8.13
C LYS A 71 2.62 22.84 -8.11
N ASN A 72 1.75 23.57 -7.43
CA ASN A 72 1.83 25.03 -7.30
C ASN A 72 3.10 25.48 -6.57
N ASN A 73 3.55 24.69 -5.60
CA ASN A 73 4.80 24.90 -4.87
C ASN A 73 6.06 24.63 -5.71
N LEU A 74 5.92 24.05 -6.89
CA LEU A 74 7.02 23.71 -7.80
C LEU A 74 7.09 24.71 -8.98
N PRO A 75 8.28 24.89 -9.58
CA PRO A 75 8.41 25.72 -10.77
C PRO A 75 7.61 25.13 -11.94
N LYS A 76 7.06 25.98 -12.82
CA LYS A 76 6.22 25.52 -13.97
C LYS A 76 6.85 24.43 -14.85
N ASN A 77 8.17 24.38 -14.92
CA ASN A 77 8.93 23.37 -15.68
C ASN A 77 9.46 22.22 -14.81
N TYR A 78 8.86 21.94 -13.65
CA TYR A 78 9.36 20.98 -12.68
C TYR A 78 9.58 19.59 -13.28
N GLU A 79 8.71 19.11 -14.16
CA GLU A 79 8.85 17.78 -14.78
C GLU A 79 10.19 17.62 -15.50
N LYS A 80 10.55 18.61 -16.34
CA LYS A 80 11.84 18.63 -17.04
C LYS A 80 12.99 18.98 -16.11
N ARG A 81 12.76 19.88 -15.14
CA ARG A 81 13.78 20.33 -14.20
C ARG A 81 14.26 19.18 -13.30
N TYR A 82 13.36 18.31 -12.87
CA TYR A 82 13.64 17.25 -11.91
C TYR A 82 13.67 15.85 -12.53
N GLU A 83 13.59 15.73 -13.86
CA GLU A 83 13.72 14.47 -14.57
C GLU A 83 14.95 13.66 -14.09
N GLY A 84 14.71 12.39 -13.73
CA GLY A 84 15.72 11.47 -13.19
C GLY A 84 16.25 11.82 -11.78
N ARG A 85 15.70 12.84 -11.12
CA ARG A 85 16.16 13.29 -9.79
C ARG A 85 15.06 13.75 -8.84
N PHE A 86 13.80 13.39 -9.10
CA PHE A 86 12.65 13.75 -8.24
C PHE A 86 12.95 13.38 -6.77
N TRP A 87 13.28 12.12 -6.47
CA TRP A 87 13.57 11.72 -5.09
C TRP A 87 14.68 12.53 -4.39
N LYS A 88 15.73 12.89 -5.14
CA LYS A 88 16.87 13.67 -4.62
C LYS A 88 16.49 15.14 -4.36
N ALA A 89 15.48 15.67 -5.03
CA ALA A 89 14.97 17.02 -4.84
C ALA A 89 13.87 17.01 -3.77
N SER A 90 14.22 17.41 -2.54
CA SER A 90 13.32 17.42 -1.38
C SER A 90 12.00 18.15 -1.66
N GLU A 91 12.04 19.22 -2.47
CA GLU A 91 10.84 20.00 -2.82
C GLU A 91 9.81 19.22 -3.63
N THR A 92 10.19 18.13 -4.30
CA THR A 92 9.26 17.30 -5.09
C THR A 92 8.68 16.12 -4.31
N ARG A 93 9.19 15.84 -3.11
CA ARG A 93 8.71 14.72 -2.28
C ARG A 93 7.24 14.86 -1.86
N PRO A 94 6.75 16.06 -1.45
CA PRO A 94 5.34 16.24 -1.15
C PRO A 94 4.43 15.88 -2.34
N LEU A 95 4.83 16.21 -3.57
CA LEU A 95 4.08 15.84 -4.77
C LEU A 95 3.99 14.32 -4.93
N MET A 96 5.10 13.60 -4.77
CA MET A 96 5.11 12.14 -4.90
C MET A 96 4.30 11.46 -3.78
N GLN A 97 4.38 11.95 -2.55
CA GLN A 97 3.61 11.44 -1.41
C GLN A 97 2.10 11.68 -1.60
N ALA A 98 1.70 12.87 -2.05
CA ALA A 98 0.30 13.17 -2.34
C ALA A 98 -0.22 12.32 -3.50
N MET A 99 0.57 12.12 -4.56
CA MET A 99 0.21 11.23 -5.68
C MET A 99 0.07 9.77 -5.25
N ALA A 100 0.95 9.28 -4.37
CA ALA A 100 0.86 7.90 -3.85
C ALA A 100 -0.41 7.71 -3.01
N SER A 101 -0.73 8.68 -2.15
CA SER A 101 -1.94 8.65 -1.33
C SER A 101 -3.21 8.75 -2.17
N LEU A 102 -3.20 9.60 -3.19
CA LEU A 102 -4.30 9.66 -4.17
C LEU A 102 -4.48 8.32 -4.90
N ALA A 103 -3.39 7.69 -5.34
CA ALA A 103 -3.45 6.40 -6.04
C ALA A 103 -4.04 5.29 -5.16
N MET A 104 -3.63 5.23 -3.88
CA MET A 104 -4.19 4.28 -2.91
C MET A 104 -5.68 4.53 -2.67
N ALA A 105 -6.09 5.80 -2.47
CA ALA A 105 -7.49 6.14 -2.26
C ALA A 105 -8.36 5.80 -3.49
N LEU A 106 -7.85 6.04 -4.71
CA LEU A 106 -8.52 5.66 -5.95
C LEU A 106 -8.65 4.13 -6.08
N GLN A 107 -7.60 3.37 -5.75
CA GLN A 107 -7.65 1.90 -5.75
C GLN A 107 -8.73 1.40 -4.78
N MET A 108 -8.74 1.88 -3.53
CA MET A 108 -9.74 1.51 -2.53
C MET A 108 -11.17 1.87 -2.95
N ASN A 109 -11.34 2.92 -3.78
CA ASN A 109 -12.64 3.30 -4.36
C ASN A 109 -13.00 2.52 -5.64
N GLY A 110 -12.14 1.60 -6.10
CA GLY A 110 -12.33 0.83 -7.33
C GLY A 110 -12.01 1.61 -8.63
N GLU A 111 -11.43 2.80 -8.54
CA GLU A 111 -10.98 3.61 -9.69
C GLU A 111 -9.60 3.14 -10.21
N LEU A 112 -9.53 1.85 -10.57
CA LEU A 112 -8.27 1.13 -10.79
C LEU A 112 -7.42 1.71 -11.93
N GLU A 113 -8.02 2.16 -13.04
CA GLU A 113 -7.26 2.72 -14.16
C GLU A 113 -6.59 4.06 -13.82
N GLU A 114 -7.25 4.89 -13.01
CA GLU A 114 -6.67 6.15 -12.55
C GLU A 114 -5.54 5.89 -11.54
N ALA A 115 -5.75 4.94 -10.62
CA ALA A 115 -4.72 4.48 -9.68
C ALA A 115 -3.47 3.94 -10.42
N LEU A 116 -3.65 3.02 -11.36
CA LEU A 116 -2.57 2.47 -12.19
C LEU A 116 -1.82 3.56 -12.96
N THR A 117 -2.53 4.58 -13.47
CA THR A 117 -1.89 5.71 -14.16
C THR A 117 -0.96 6.49 -13.23
N LEU A 118 -1.38 6.74 -11.98
CA LEU A 118 -0.55 7.41 -10.98
C LEU A 118 0.63 6.55 -10.54
N TYR A 119 0.42 5.26 -10.26
CA TYR A 119 1.49 4.34 -9.88
C TYR A 119 2.56 4.23 -10.97
N ARG A 120 2.17 4.07 -12.24
CA ARG A 120 3.11 4.09 -13.37
C ARG A 120 3.89 5.41 -13.44
N LYS A 121 3.23 6.55 -13.20
CA LYS A 121 3.91 7.86 -13.17
C LYS A 121 4.92 7.91 -12.02
N LEU A 122 4.56 7.45 -10.83
CA LEU A 122 5.43 7.42 -9.65
C LEU A 122 6.67 6.56 -9.87
N MET A 123 6.53 5.33 -10.34
CA MET A 123 7.67 4.46 -10.65
C MET A 123 8.58 5.06 -11.74
N ARG A 124 8.01 5.76 -12.73
CA ARG A 124 8.81 6.44 -13.78
C ARG A 124 9.65 7.59 -13.24
N ILE A 125 9.08 8.42 -12.35
CA ILE A 125 9.79 9.59 -11.81
C ILE A 125 10.69 9.23 -10.62
N ASN A 126 10.42 8.10 -9.95
CA ASN A 126 11.18 7.57 -8.83
C ASN A 126 11.60 6.10 -9.09
N PRO A 127 12.57 5.85 -9.99
CA PRO A 127 12.94 4.50 -10.41
C PRO A 127 13.58 3.66 -9.30
N ASP A 128 14.15 4.29 -8.27
CA ASP A 128 14.70 3.60 -7.09
C ASP A 128 13.58 3.16 -6.11
N ASP A 129 12.32 3.43 -6.44
CA ASP A 129 11.10 3.10 -5.69
C ASP A 129 11.21 3.37 -4.17
N ASN A 130 11.74 4.53 -3.82
CA ASN A 130 11.94 4.90 -2.41
C ASN A 130 10.65 5.02 -1.60
N LEU A 131 9.48 5.02 -2.25
CA LEU A 131 8.17 5.04 -1.61
C LEU A 131 7.54 3.64 -1.48
N GLY A 132 8.15 2.61 -2.07
CA GLY A 132 7.63 1.25 -2.02
C GLY A 132 6.44 0.97 -2.94
N ILE A 133 6.21 1.80 -3.96
CA ILE A 133 5.08 1.74 -4.89
C ILE A 133 4.97 0.40 -5.62
N ARG A 134 6.07 -0.35 -5.75
CA ARG A 134 6.04 -1.68 -6.38
C ARG A 134 5.04 -2.64 -5.73
N TYR A 135 4.76 -2.50 -4.44
CA TYR A 135 3.81 -3.37 -3.73
C TYR A 135 2.36 -3.01 -4.05
N GLN A 136 1.98 -1.74 -3.89
CA GLN A 136 0.63 -1.27 -4.18
C GLN A 136 0.31 -1.39 -5.68
N PHE A 137 1.29 -1.14 -6.55
CA PHE A 137 1.11 -1.33 -7.99
C PHE A 137 0.86 -2.80 -8.34
N ALA A 138 1.56 -3.75 -7.69
CA ALA A 138 1.31 -5.17 -7.90
C ALA A 138 -0.12 -5.55 -7.49
N GLY A 139 -0.59 -5.05 -6.35
CA GLY A 139 -1.96 -5.30 -5.90
C GLY A 139 -3.02 -4.69 -6.81
N CYS A 140 -2.83 -3.43 -7.23
CA CYS A 140 -3.74 -2.76 -8.14
C CYS A 140 -3.82 -3.46 -9.51
N LEU A 141 -2.70 -3.97 -10.04
CA LEU A 141 -2.69 -4.79 -11.25
C LEU A 141 -3.43 -6.12 -11.06
N PHE A 142 -3.31 -6.74 -9.88
CA PHE A 142 -4.04 -7.96 -9.55
C PHE A 142 -5.54 -7.71 -9.55
N GLU A 143 -6.02 -6.68 -8.85
CA GLU A 143 -7.43 -6.26 -8.78
C GLU A 143 -7.99 -5.92 -10.17
N ALA A 144 -7.21 -5.22 -11.00
CA ALA A 144 -7.61 -4.81 -12.33
C ALA A 144 -7.60 -5.96 -13.36
N ASN A 145 -7.32 -7.20 -12.94
CA ASN A 145 -7.16 -8.38 -13.81
C ASN A 145 -6.16 -8.12 -14.95
N ARG A 146 -5.05 -7.42 -14.66
CA ARG A 146 -3.97 -7.13 -15.61
C ARG A 146 -2.84 -8.15 -15.47
N ASP A 147 -3.18 -9.43 -15.64
CA ASP A 147 -2.32 -10.58 -15.36
C ASP A 147 -0.97 -10.52 -16.09
N GLU A 148 -0.96 -10.14 -17.37
CA GLU A 148 0.28 -10.02 -18.15
C GLU A 148 1.17 -8.88 -17.65
N GLU A 149 0.58 -7.74 -17.28
CA GLU A 149 1.33 -6.61 -16.73
C GLU A 149 1.87 -6.94 -15.33
N LEU A 150 1.08 -7.65 -14.50
CA LEU A 150 1.50 -8.09 -13.18
C LEU A 150 2.64 -9.10 -13.27
N GLU A 151 2.54 -10.09 -14.15
CA GLU A 151 3.61 -11.04 -14.38
C GLU A 151 4.91 -10.33 -14.77
N LYS A 152 4.83 -9.39 -15.71
CA LYS A 152 5.97 -8.57 -16.12
C LYS A 152 6.55 -7.77 -14.94
N HIS A 153 5.69 -7.08 -14.18
CA HIS A 153 6.11 -6.29 -13.02
C HIS A 153 6.82 -7.15 -11.98
N LEU A 154 6.30 -8.35 -11.70
CA LEU A 154 6.92 -9.31 -10.81
C LEU A 154 8.27 -9.79 -11.35
N ILE A 155 8.41 -10.07 -12.65
CA ILE A 155 9.70 -10.45 -13.25
C ILE A 155 10.73 -9.32 -13.14
N ASP A 156 10.31 -8.08 -13.40
CA ASP A 156 11.16 -6.90 -13.33
C ASP A 156 11.66 -6.65 -11.89
N HIS A 157 10.94 -7.13 -10.86
CA HIS A 157 11.30 -7.11 -9.44
C HIS A 157 11.63 -8.52 -8.90
N GLY A 158 12.28 -9.37 -9.71
CA GLY A 158 12.56 -10.77 -9.38
C GLY A 158 13.52 -10.98 -8.20
N ASP A 159 14.29 -9.95 -7.83
CA ASP A 159 15.26 -9.93 -6.73
C ASP A 159 14.65 -9.49 -5.38
N ASP A 160 13.41 -9.01 -5.38
CA ASP A 160 12.66 -8.71 -4.16
C ASP A 160 12.10 -10.00 -3.55
N HIS A 161 12.45 -10.24 -2.28
CA HIS A 161 12.10 -11.45 -1.52
C HIS A 161 11.07 -11.17 -0.42
N SER A 162 10.38 -10.03 -0.48
CA SER A 162 9.30 -9.70 0.44
C SER A 162 8.15 -10.69 0.35
N ALA A 163 7.44 -10.85 1.47
CA ALA A 163 6.17 -11.58 1.50
C ALA A 163 5.21 -11.03 0.42
N SER A 164 5.13 -9.70 0.28
CA SER A 164 4.21 -9.03 -0.64
C SER A 164 4.34 -9.49 -2.10
N LEU A 165 5.56 -9.49 -2.67
CA LEU A 165 5.72 -9.90 -4.08
C LEU A 165 5.76 -11.42 -4.25
N LEU A 166 6.27 -12.17 -3.26
CA LEU A 166 6.32 -13.63 -3.36
C LEU A 166 4.94 -14.27 -3.27
N TYR A 167 4.11 -13.86 -2.30
CA TYR A 167 2.74 -14.36 -2.19
C TYR A 167 1.85 -13.89 -3.34
N THR A 168 1.99 -12.63 -3.79
CA THR A 168 1.30 -12.14 -5.00
C THR A 168 1.67 -12.95 -6.24
N ARG A 169 2.95 -13.32 -6.40
CA ARG A 169 3.39 -14.19 -7.50
C ARG A 169 2.78 -15.58 -7.41
N ALA A 170 2.75 -16.18 -6.23
CA ALA A 170 2.14 -17.50 -6.02
C ALA A 170 0.66 -17.48 -6.38
N LEU A 171 -0.07 -16.45 -5.93
CA LEU A 171 -1.49 -16.27 -6.20
C LEU A 171 -1.78 -16.02 -7.69
N LEU A 172 -0.99 -15.18 -8.36
CA LEU A 172 -1.13 -14.95 -9.81
C LEU A 172 -0.94 -16.26 -10.60
N LEU A 173 0.09 -17.03 -10.27
CA LEU A 173 0.36 -18.30 -10.95
C LEU A 173 -0.78 -19.29 -10.76
N PHE A 174 -1.34 -19.36 -9.55
CA PHE A 174 -2.52 -20.17 -9.27
C PHE A 174 -3.74 -19.67 -10.05
N ARG A 175 -4.01 -18.35 -10.06
CA ARG A 175 -5.13 -17.76 -10.82
C ARG A 175 -5.08 -18.12 -12.30
N ARG A 176 -3.88 -18.10 -12.91
CA ARG A 176 -3.72 -18.34 -14.35
C ARG A 176 -3.65 -19.82 -14.74
N HIS A 177 -3.16 -20.68 -13.86
CA HIS A 177 -2.82 -22.05 -14.23
C HIS A 177 -3.36 -23.13 -13.28
N GLY A 178 -4.11 -22.73 -12.26
CA GLY A 178 -4.62 -23.59 -11.21
C GLY A 178 -3.51 -24.16 -10.32
N ALA A 179 -3.88 -25.17 -9.52
CA ALA A 179 -2.95 -25.92 -8.68
C ALA A 179 -1.98 -26.75 -9.54
N ASN A 180 -0.83 -26.18 -9.88
CA ASN A 180 0.22 -26.85 -10.62
C ASN A 180 1.58 -26.70 -9.95
N ASN A 181 2.58 -27.41 -10.45
CA ASN A 181 3.93 -27.41 -9.87
C ASN A 181 4.57 -26.01 -9.81
N LEU A 182 4.31 -25.14 -10.78
CA LEU A 182 4.88 -23.79 -10.83
C LEU A 182 4.29 -22.90 -9.73
N ALA A 183 2.97 -22.89 -9.60
CA ALA A 183 2.28 -22.16 -8.53
C ALA A 183 2.68 -22.71 -7.15
N THR A 184 2.73 -24.04 -6.98
CA THR A 184 3.09 -24.68 -5.71
C THR A 184 4.54 -24.36 -5.31
N GLN A 185 5.49 -24.35 -6.25
CA GLN A 185 6.87 -23.95 -5.96
C GLN A 185 6.96 -22.48 -5.55
N ALA A 186 6.22 -21.60 -6.21
CA ALA A 186 6.17 -20.18 -5.84
C ALA A 186 5.56 -19.99 -4.44
N LEU A 187 4.50 -20.72 -4.11
CA LEU A 187 3.88 -20.69 -2.79
C LEU A 187 4.84 -21.18 -1.69
N LEU A 188 5.53 -22.29 -1.91
CA LEU A 188 6.53 -22.79 -0.96
C LEU A 188 7.69 -21.81 -0.77
N LYS A 189 8.13 -21.12 -1.84
CA LYS A 189 9.13 -20.04 -1.73
C LYS A 189 8.59 -18.87 -0.90
N ALA A 190 7.35 -18.46 -1.11
CA ALA A 190 6.71 -17.40 -0.34
C ALA A 190 6.62 -17.76 1.15
N TYR A 191 6.19 -18.99 1.45
CA TYR A 191 6.16 -19.55 2.80
C TYR A 191 7.53 -19.56 3.48
N GLN A 192 8.59 -19.95 2.76
CA GLN A 192 9.95 -19.93 3.31
C GLN A 192 10.44 -18.51 3.62
N ALA A 193 9.98 -17.51 2.87
CA ALA A 193 10.33 -16.12 3.13
C ALA A 193 9.58 -15.56 4.34
N ASN A 194 8.29 -15.91 4.47
CA ASN A 194 7.48 -15.50 5.60
C ASN A 194 6.41 -16.55 5.93
N PHE A 195 6.66 -17.37 6.95
CA PHE A 195 5.80 -18.49 7.32
C PHE A 195 4.57 -18.08 8.15
N TYR A 196 4.47 -16.81 8.57
CA TYR A 196 3.33 -16.28 9.34
C TYR A 196 2.11 -15.93 8.48
N VAL A 197 2.31 -15.62 7.19
CA VAL A 197 1.23 -15.18 6.29
C VAL A 197 0.04 -16.16 6.26
N PRO A 198 0.20 -17.49 6.15
CA PRO A 198 -0.94 -18.41 6.15
C PRO A 198 -1.74 -18.40 7.45
N LEU A 199 -1.09 -18.12 8.60
CA LEU A 199 -1.79 -18.02 9.87
C LEU A 199 -2.67 -16.77 9.94
N PHE A 200 -2.13 -15.61 9.54
CA PHE A 200 -2.91 -14.38 9.50
C PHE A 200 -4.03 -14.43 8.45
N LEU A 201 -3.76 -14.98 7.26
CA LEU A 201 -4.80 -15.20 6.23
C LEU A 201 -5.92 -16.15 6.67
N SER A 202 -5.65 -17.00 7.67
CA SER A 202 -6.64 -17.94 8.18
C SER A 202 -7.59 -17.33 9.22
N ASP A 203 -7.42 -16.07 9.63
CA ASP A 203 -8.20 -15.40 10.69
C ASP A 203 -8.19 -16.10 12.07
N VAL A 204 -7.39 -17.15 12.28
CA VAL A 204 -7.26 -17.78 13.62
C VAL A 204 -6.38 -16.98 14.57
N VAL A 205 -5.58 -16.06 14.02
CA VAL A 205 -4.80 -15.06 14.75
C VAL A 205 -5.46 -13.71 14.50
N GLU A 206 -5.79 -13.01 15.57
CA GLU A 206 -6.42 -11.69 15.49
C GLU A 206 -5.49 -10.68 14.80
N MET A 207 -5.99 -10.03 13.76
CA MET A 207 -5.30 -8.95 13.07
C MET A 207 -5.37 -7.67 13.91
N PRO A 208 -4.27 -6.90 14.01
CA PRO A 208 -4.32 -5.59 14.65
C PRO A 208 -5.19 -4.62 13.86
N ASP A 209 -5.83 -3.68 14.57
CA ASP A 209 -6.63 -2.61 13.93
C ASP A 209 -5.78 -1.63 13.11
N GLU A 210 -4.51 -1.48 13.49
CA GLU A 210 -3.57 -0.52 12.90
C GLU A 210 -2.38 -1.25 12.25
N PRO A 211 -1.86 -0.74 11.13
CA PRO A 211 -0.70 -1.31 10.48
C PRO A 211 0.56 -1.19 11.35
N PRO A 212 1.55 -2.08 11.16
CA PRO A 212 2.78 -2.06 11.95
C PRO A 212 3.58 -0.78 11.70
N MET A 213 4.14 -0.21 12.77
CA MET A 213 4.97 1.00 12.69
C MET A 213 6.27 0.79 11.89
N SER A 214 6.76 -0.45 11.84
CA SER A 214 7.94 -0.86 11.09
C SER A 214 7.77 -2.28 10.61
N ILE A 215 8.30 -2.57 9.43
CA ILE A 215 8.26 -3.90 8.82
C ILE A 215 9.64 -4.55 8.91
N GLY A 216 9.71 -5.71 9.56
CA GLY A 216 10.88 -6.59 9.55
C GLY A 216 10.70 -7.73 8.56
N TYR A 217 11.62 -7.86 7.60
CA TYR A 217 11.54 -8.94 6.60
C TYR A 217 11.60 -10.33 7.26
N GLY A 218 10.59 -11.15 6.98
CA GLY A 218 10.40 -12.51 7.48
C GLY A 218 9.76 -12.62 8.86
N ASP A 219 9.41 -11.52 9.51
CA ASP A 219 8.70 -11.54 10.80
C ASP A 219 7.18 -11.39 10.63
N ASP A 220 6.48 -11.38 11.76
CA ASP A 220 5.03 -11.23 11.82
C ASP A 220 4.55 -9.84 11.35
N SER A 221 5.34 -8.78 11.55
CA SER A 221 4.99 -7.44 11.07
C SER A 221 4.91 -7.36 9.54
N GLU A 222 5.81 -8.04 8.82
CA GLU A 222 5.71 -8.14 7.36
C GLU A 222 4.47 -8.93 6.92
N ALA A 223 4.15 -10.02 7.63
CA ALA A 223 2.96 -10.80 7.34
C ALA A 223 1.67 -10.01 7.57
N ILE A 224 1.59 -9.28 8.68
CA ILE A 224 0.46 -8.38 9.00
C ILE A 224 0.30 -7.35 7.89
N ALA A 225 1.38 -6.65 7.51
CA ALA A 225 1.34 -5.65 6.46
C ALA A 225 0.84 -6.23 5.13
N TYR A 226 1.32 -7.42 4.75
CA TYR A 226 0.85 -8.08 3.54
C TYR A 226 -0.64 -8.46 3.61
N VAL A 227 -1.09 -9.05 4.71
CA VAL A 227 -2.48 -9.51 4.85
C VAL A 227 -3.45 -8.33 4.86
N MET A 228 -3.13 -7.23 5.56
CA MET A 228 -3.95 -6.01 5.52
C MET A 228 -4.13 -5.46 4.10
N ASP A 229 -3.10 -5.57 3.25
CA ASP A 229 -3.12 -5.03 1.89
C ASP A 229 -3.68 -5.99 0.83
N CYS A 230 -3.74 -7.30 1.11
CA CYS A 230 -3.91 -8.33 0.08
C CYS A 230 -4.85 -9.49 0.42
N ASP A 231 -5.48 -9.53 1.60
CA ASP A 231 -6.40 -10.61 2.00
C ASP A 231 -7.53 -10.86 0.98
N TYR A 232 -8.14 -9.79 0.46
CA TYR A 232 -9.24 -9.81 -0.50
C TYR A 232 -8.82 -10.44 -1.83
N MET A 233 -7.52 -10.41 -2.18
CA MET A 233 -7.02 -11.07 -3.40
C MET A 233 -7.17 -12.59 -3.27
N TRP A 234 -6.85 -13.13 -2.09
CA TRP A 234 -6.97 -14.55 -1.80
C TRP A 234 -8.43 -14.97 -1.71
N GLY A 235 -9.25 -14.22 -0.98
CA GLY A 235 -10.70 -14.45 -0.88
C GLY A 235 -11.42 -14.32 -2.24
N GLY A 236 -10.95 -13.41 -3.10
CA GLY A 236 -11.47 -13.18 -4.45
C GLY A 236 -10.99 -14.19 -5.50
N THR A 237 -10.08 -15.11 -5.16
CA THR A 237 -9.55 -16.13 -6.08
C THR A 237 -10.08 -17.51 -5.71
N PRO A 238 -11.08 -18.05 -6.44
CA PRO A 238 -11.74 -19.31 -6.08
C PRO A 238 -10.75 -20.47 -5.89
N GLY A 239 -10.84 -21.13 -4.73
CA GLY A 239 -10.01 -22.29 -4.38
C GLY A 239 -8.57 -21.97 -3.96
N ALA A 240 -8.14 -20.71 -3.96
CA ALA A 240 -6.76 -20.34 -3.61
C ALA A 240 -6.41 -20.66 -2.15
N MET A 241 -7.32 -20.37 -1.21
CA MET A 241 -7.11 -20.62 0.22
C MET A 241 -7.05 -22.14 0.53
N ARG A 242 -7.97 -22.93 -0.02
CA ARG A 242 -7.92 -24.41 0.08
C ARG A 242 -6.63 -24.96 -0.52
N TRP A 243 -6.26 -24.49 -1.71
CA TRP A 243 -4.99 -24.89 -2.34
C TRP A 243 -3.79 -24.55 -1.47
N MET A 244 -3.75 -23.35 -0.87
CA MET A 244 -2.69 -22.96 0.05
C MET A 244 -2.61 -23.94 1.23
N ALA A 245 -3.73 -24.22 1.89
CA ALA A 245 -3.79 -25.13 3.03
C ALA A 245 -3.26 -26.52 2.67
N ASP A 246 -3.71 -27.09 1.55
CA ASP A 246 -3.33 -28.44 1.13
C ASP A 246 -1.85 -28.55 0.76
N MET A 247 -1.27 -27.51 0.15
CA MET A 247 0.15 -27.50 -0.21
C MET A 247 1.06 -27.21 0.98
N LEU A 248 0.61 -26.39 1.94
CA LEU A 248 1.41 -25.97 3.08
C LEU A 248 1.25 -26.88 4.31
N GLU A 249 0.23 -27.74 4.38
CA GLU A 249 0.02 -28.64 5.53
C GLU A 249 1.29 -29.38 5.99
N PRO A 250 2.08 -30.03 5.09
CA PRO A 250 3.28 -30.75 5.53
C PRO A 250 4.32 -29.86 6.20
N VAL A 251 4.51 -28.63 5.68
CA VAL A 251 5.51 -27.70 6.18
C VAL A 251 5.03 -26.92 7.41
N LEU A 252 3.75 -26.57 7.49
CA LEU A 252 3.15 -25.95 8.67
C LEU A 252 3.21 -26.87 9.89
N ARG A 253 2.90 -28.16 9.70
CA ARG A 253 3.00 -29.18 10.77
C ARG A 253 4.44 -29.42 11.23
N GLN A 254 5.43 -29.10 10.40
CA GLN A 254 6.84 -29.22 10.73
C GLN A 254 7.37 -27.97 11.46
N GLU A 255 6.97 -26.78 10.99
CA GLU A 255 7.50 -25.50 11.48
C GLU A 255 6.92 -25.12 12.84
N TYR A 256 5.61 -25.30 13.03
CA TYR A 256 4.92 -24.87 14.24
C TYR A 256 4.80 -25.98 15.27
N LYS A 257 5.18 -25.67 16.51
CA LYS A 257 5.03 -26.59 17.65
C LYS A 257 3.59 -26.69 18.15
N ASP A 258 2.83 -25.62 18.00
CA ASP A 258 1.43 -25.56 18.39
C ASP A 258 0.57 -26.25 17.31
N LYS A 259 0.22 -27.51 17.59
CA LYS A 259 -0.56 -28.33 16.65
C LYS A 259 -2.02 -27.89 16.56
N GLU A 260 -2.57 -27.38 17.66
CA GLU A 260 -3.97 -26.94 17.69
C GLU A 260 -4.15 -25.68 16.82
N LEU A 261 -3.20 -24.75 16.91
CA LEU A 261 -3.16 -23.58 16.03
C LEU A 261 -3.06 -23.97 14.55
N VAL A 262 -2.15 -24.90 14.21
CA VAL A 262 -1.99 -25.35 12.83
C VAL A 262 -3.25 -26.05 12.30
N ASP A 263 -3.87 -26.91 13.12
CA ASP A 263 -5.10 -27.61 12.73
C ASP A 263 -6.24 -26.61 12.50
N ALA A 264 -6.40 -25.63 13.38
CA ALA A 264 -7.39 -24.56 13.23
C ALA A 264 -7.15 -23.73 11.96
N ALA A 265 -5.91 -23.32 11.69
CA ALA A 265 -5.55 -22.53 10.51
C ALA A 265 -5.86 -23.30 9.21
N LEU A 266 -5.47 -24.59 9.15
CA LEU A 266 -5.73 -25.44 7.99
C LEU A 266 -7.22 -25.68 7.77
N GLU A 267 -8.00 -25.90 8.83
CA GLU A 267 -9.46 -26.04 8.75
C GLU A 267 -10.10 -24.76 8.22
N GLN A 268 -9.72 -23.61 8.78
CA GLN A 268 -10.29 -22.32 8.42
C GLN A 268 -9.95 -21.94 6.97
N LEU A 269 -8.70 -22.06 6.53
CA LEU A 269 -8.29 -21.84 5.14
C LEU A 269 -9.02 -22.75 4.14
N ARG A 270 -9.32 -24.00 4.51
CA ARG A 270 -10.08 -24.93 3.64
C ARG A 270 -11.58 -24.60 3.55
N SER A 271 -12.09 -23.90 4.55
CA SER A 271 -13.48 -23.45 4.63
C SER A 271 -13.69 -22.12 3.88
N MET A 272 -12.69 -21.24 3.91
CA MET A 272 -12.61 -20.00 3.14
C MET A 272 -12.43 -20.35 1.65
N GLY A 273 -13.45 -20.15 0.82
CA GLY A 273 -13.38 -20.46 -0.62
C GLY A 273 -13.98 -21.81 -1.05
N ALA A 274 -14.92 -22.33 -0.27
CA ALA A 274 -15.98 -23.21 -0.80
C ALA A 274 -17.00 -22.43 -1.65
#